data_AF-A0A2I1GQ63-F1
#
_entry.id   AF-A0A2I1GQ63-F1
#
_cell.length_a   1.000
_cell.length_b   1.000
_cell.length_c   1.000
_cell.angle_alpha   90.00
_cell.angle_beta   90.00
_cell.angle_gamma   90.00
#
_symmetry.space_group_name_H-M   'P 1'
#
loop_
_entity.id
_entity.type
_entity.pdbx_description
1 polymer ?
#
loop_
_entity_poly.entity_id
_entity_poly.type
_entity_poly.pdbx_seq_one_letter_code
_entity_poly.pdbx_strand_id
1 'polypeptide(L)'
;MNFSPEIFIEICSFLPPGDLFTLSQVCRKFRGYLCAPNSFATQQIWKESRLKFMPKEEMPPPEGMSEEKYAELLMTERGCQICKQIRECKIYWESEVRCCVICFYEKIVRTKMVKTKMVKLDI
;
A
#
# COMPACT_ATOMS: atom_id res chain seq x y z
N MET A 1 -13.83 -6.22 -23.01
CA MET A 1 -14.82 -5.24 -22.48
C MET A 1 -14.55 -3.88 -23.10
N ASN A 2 -15.52 -3.33 -23.82
CA ASN A 2 -15.50 -1.96 -24.36
C ASN A 2 -16.31 -1.02 -23.46
N PHE A 3 -15.91 -0.88 -22.19
CA PHE A 3 -16.39 0.21 -21.34
C PHE A 3 -15.48 1.42 -21.53
N SER A 4 -16.05 2.62 -21.43
CA SER A 4 -15.24 3.84 -21.33
C SER A 4 -14.44 3.82 -20.02
N PRO A 5 -13.30 4.52 -19.94
CA PRO A 5 -12.52 4.63 -18.71
C PRO A 5 -13.36 5.14 -17.52
N GLU A 6 -14.29 6.06 -17.76
CA GLU A 6 -15.12 6.68 -16.74
C GLU A 6 -16.08 5.67 -16.10
N ILE A 7 -16.76 4.84 -16.90
CA ILE A 7 -17.63 3.77 -16.38
C ILE A 7 -16.81 2.74 -15.60
N PHE A 8 -15.59 2.43 -16.07
CA PHE A 8 -14.73 1.51 -15.35
C PHE A 8 -14.31 2.06 -13.97
N ILE A 9 -13.96 3.34 -13.91
CA ILE A 9 -13.64 4.04 -12.65
C ILE A 9 -14.83 4.04 -11.71
N GLU A 10 -16.02 4.33 -12.21
CA GLU A 10 -17.26 4.29 -11.42
C GLU A 10 -17.51 2.90 -10.85
N ILE A 11 -17.38 1.84 -11.64
CA ILE A 11 -17.50 0.45 -11.13
C ILE A 11 -16.50 0.20 -9.99
N CYS A 12 -15.25 0.68 -10.14
CA CYS A 12 -14.21 0.46 -9.15
C CYS A 12 -14.51 1.15 -7.80
N SER A 13 -15.25 2.27 -7.76
CA SER A 13 -15.64 2.94 -6.50
C SER A 13 -16.61 2.10 -5.65
N PHE A 14 -17.23 1.07 -6.23
CA PHE A 14 -18.10 0.12 -5.54
C PHE A 14 -17.41 -1.17 -5.10
N LEU A 15 -16.10 -1.31 -5.35
CA LEU A 15 -15.35 -2.51 -4.99
C LEU A 15 -14.54 -2.30 -3.72
N PRO A 16 -14.45 -3.29 -2.81
CA PRO A 16 -13.49 -3.30 -1.73
C PRO A 16 -12.04 -3.25 -2.24
N PRO A 17 -11.09 -2.70 -1.47
CA PRO A 17 -9.70 -2.62 -1.91
C PRO A 17 -9.09 -3.99 -2.32
N GLY A 18 -9.55 -5.11 -1.72
CA GLY A 18 -9.06 -6.45 -2.05
C GLY A 18 -9.48 -6.92 -3.44
N ASP A 19 -10.68 -6.52 -3.87
CA ASP A 19 -11.21 -6.83 -5.19
C ASP A 19 -10.53 -5.95 -6.25
N LEU A 20 -10.23 -4.69 -5.93
CA LEU A 20 -9.42 -3.81 -6.79
C LEU A 20 -8.02 -4.40 -7.02
N PHE A 21 -7.39 -4.92 -5.97
CA PHE A 21 -6.10 -5.60 -6.09
C PHE A 21 -6.20 -6.86 -6.95
N THR A 22 -7.26 -7.64 -6.80
CA THR A 22 -7.48 -8.81 -7.66
C THR A 22 -7.71 -8.41 -9.11
N LEU A 23 -8.50 -7.35 -9.34
CA LEU A 23 -8.84 -6.84 -10.66
C LEU A 23 -7.63 -6.26 -11.40
N SER A 24 -6.71 -5.60 -10.69
CA SER A 24 -5.47 -5.07 -11.28
C SER A 24 -4.57 -6.16 -11.86
N GLN A 25 -4.70 -7.40 -11.38
CA GLN A 25 -3.92 -8.55 -11.81
C GLN A 25 -4.55 -9.29 -13.01
N VAL A 26 -5.79 -8.95 -13.41
CA VAL A 26 -6.51 -9.65 -14.48
C VAL A 26 -5.96 -9.33 -15.87
N CYS A 27 -5.71 -8.05 -16.19
CA CYS A 27 -5.18 -7.65 -17.49
C CYS A 27 -4.39 -6.34 -17.45
N ARG A 28 -3.54 -6.12 -18.48
CA ARG A 28 -2.71 -4.91 -18.59
C ARG A 28 -3.52 -3.61 -18.57
N LYS A 29 -4.72 -3.62 -19.15
CA LYS A 29 -5.60 -2.44 -19.19
C LYS A 29 -6.08 -2.06 -17.78
N PHE A 30 -6.55 -3.03 -17.00
CA PHE A 30 -6.98 -2.79 -15.61
C PHE A 30 -5.81 -2.39 -14.72
N ARG A 31 -4.67 -3.05 -14.89
CA ARG A 31 -3.43 -2.63 -14.22
C ARG A 31 -3.07 -1.18 -14.52
N GLY A 32 -3.22 -0.74 -15.77
CA GLY A 32 -2.95 0.66 -16.15
C GLY A 32 -3.87 1.67 -15.46
N TYR A 33 -5.11 1.30 -15.16
CA TYR A 33 -6.05 2.17 -14.43
C TYR A 33 -5.89 2.10 -12.91
N LEU A 34 -5.53 0.94 -12.37
CA LEU A 34 -5.51 0.69 -10.92
C LEU A 34 -4.12 0.83 -10.29
N CYS A 35 -3.04 0.75 -11.07
CA CYS A 35 -1.66 0.77 -10.59
C CYS A 35 -0.84 1.92 -11.23
N ALA A 36 -1.39 3.14 -11.16
CA ALA A 36 -0.76 4.37 -11.63
C ALA A 36 -0.67 5.37 -10.45
N PRO A 37 0.40 5.34 -9.63
CA PRO A 37 0.44 6.07 -8.36
C PRO A 37 0.37 7.60 -8.50
N ASN A 38 0.76 8.14 -9.66
CA ASN A 38 0.70 9.59 -9.93
C ASN A 38 -0.61 10.02 -10.63
N SER A 39 -1.50 9.08 -10.96
CA SER A 39 -2.78 9.37 -11.61
C SER A 39 -3.81 9.79 -10.57
N PHE A 40 -4.36 11.00 -10.71
CA PHE A 40 -5.43 11.50 -9.85
C PHE A 40 -6.62 10.52 -9.79
N ALA A 41 -7.05 10.00 -10.94
CA ALA A 41 -8.16 9.06 -11.01
C ALA A 41 -7.87 7.78 -10.22
N THR A 42 -6.66 7.23 -10.34
CA THR A 42 -6.26 6.04 -9.59
C THR A 42 -6.26 6.32 -8.09
N GLN A 43 -5.71 7.45 -7.65
CA GLN A 43 -5.71 7.83 -6.24
C GLN A 43 -7.14 7.97 -5.69
N GLN A 44 -8.05 8.57 -6.48
CA GLN A 44 -9.44 8.75 -6.09
C GLN A 44 -10.17 7.40 -5.92
N ILE A 45 -9.99 6.46 -6.85
CA ILE A 45 -10.57 5.10 -6.76
C ILE A 45 -10.20 4.43 -5.42
N TRP A 46 -8.90 4.41 -5.11
CA TRP A 46 -8.41 3.77 -3.88
C TRP A 46 -8.89 4.48 -2.62
N LYS A 47 -8.92 5.81 -2.63
CA LYS A 47 -9.43 6.62 -1.52
C LYS A 47 -10.91 6.34 -1.24
N GLU A 48 -11.76 6.41 -2.28
CA GLU A 48 -13.20 6.19 -2.15
C GLU A 48 -13.50 4.76 -1.69
N SER A 49 -12.84 3.78 -2.31
CA SER A 49 -12.94 2.37 -1.93
C SER A 49 -12.55 2.17 -0.45
N ARG A 50 -11.41 2.71 -0.03
CA ARG A 50 -10.95 2.62 1.37
C ARG A 50 -11.97 3.24 2.34
N LEU A 51 -12.39 4.48 2.12
CA LEU A 51 -13.33 5.17 3.03
C LEU A 51 -14.67 4.43 3.13
N LYS A 52 -15.11 3.80 2.04
CA LYS A 52 -16.38 3.05 1.99
C LYS A 52 -16.30 1.68 2.67
N PHE A 53 -15.21 0.94 2.48
CA PHE A 53 -15.10 -0.45 2.91
C PHE A 53 -14.21 -0.65 4.15
N MET A 54 -13.50 0.38 4.58
CA MET A 54 -12.65 0.40 5.78
C MET A 54 -13.00 1.60 6.66
N PRO A 55 -14.25 1.71 7.17
CA PRO A 55 -14.74 2.93 7.85
C PRO A 55 -14.03 3.25 9.17
N LYS A 56 -13.19 2.36 9.68
CA LYS A 56 -12.33 2.62 10.86
C LYS A 56 -11.00 3.29 10.48
N GLU A 57 -10.63 3.26 9.21
CA GLU A 57 -9.37 3.78 8.66
C GLU A 57 -9.64 5.09 7.91
N GLU A 58 -10.05 6.12 8.64
CA GLU A 58 -10.40 7.44 8.07
C GLU A 58 -9.17 8.32 7.78
N MET A 59 -8.02 7.98 8.37
CA MET A 59 -6.79 8.76 8.22
C MET A 59 -6.33 8.79 6.76
N PRO A 60 -5.84 9.93 6.25
CA PRO A 60 -5.19 9.98 4.94
C PRO A 60 -3.85 9.24 4.94
N PRO A 61 -3.34 8.85 3.77
CA PRO A 61 -1.99 8.31 3.64
C PRO A 61 -0.94 9.32 4.16
N PRO A 62 0.18 8.85 4.73
CA PRO A 62 1.33 9.69 5.04
C PRO A 62 1.82 10.49 3.83
N GLU A 63 2.50 11.61 4.09
CA GLU A 63 3.08 12.43 3.02
C GLU A 63 4.01 11.61 2.12
N GLY A 64 3.82 11.74 0.80
CA GLY A 64 4.59 11.01 -0.21
C GLY A 64 4.08 9.60 -0.52
N MET A 65 3.11 9.06 0.23
CA MET A 65 2.51 7.74 -0.02
C MET A 65 1.25 7.85 -0.88
N SER A 66 1.10 6.94 -1.84
CA SER A 66 -0.12 6.82 -2.64
C SER A 66 -1.25 6.10 -1.88
N GLU A 67 -2.51 6.41 -2.19
CA GLU A 67 -3.70 5.72 -1.67
C GLU A 67 -3.69 4.23 -2.03
N GLU A 68 -3.18 3.86 -3.22
CA GLU A 68 -2.96 2.45 -3.61
C GLU A 68 -2.05 1.75 -2.61
N LYS A 69 -0.88 2.33 -2.33
CA LYS A 69 0.10 1.74 -1.42
C LYS A 69 -0.41 1.68 0.02
N TYR A 70 -1.11 2.73 0.43
CA TYR A 70 -1.72 2.82 1.75
C TYR A 70 -2.79 1.73 1.95
N ALA A 71 -3.70 1.57 0.98
CA ALA A 71 -4.70 0.52 0.99
C ALA A 71 -4.06 -0.88 0.98
N GLU A 72 -3.01 -1.10 0.18
CA GLU A 72 -2.25 -2.37 0.16
C GLU A 72 -1.73 -2.74 1.56
N LEU A 73 -1.13 -1.78 2.28
CA LEU A 73 -0.57 -2.00 3.61
C LEU A 73 -1.65 -2.31 4.66
N LEU A 74 -2.78 -1.61 4.61
CA LEU A 74 -3.91 -1.84 5.49
C LEU A 74 -4.53 -3.23 5.28
N MET A 75 -4.65 -3.67 4.03
CA MET A 75 -5.23 -4.97 3.66
C MET A 75 -4.32 -6.17 3.87
N THR A 76 -3.01 -5.97 4.06
CA THR A 76 -2.07 -7.08 4.08
C THR A 76 -2.30 -7.93 5.33
N GLU A 77 -3.24 -8.88 5.33
CA GLU A 77 -3.52 -9.75 6.48
C GLU A 77 -2.55 -10.95 6.54
N ARG A 78 -1.77 -11.19 5.49
CA ARG A 78 -0.98 -12.43 5.25
C ARG A 78 0.33 -12.53 6.05
N GLY A 79 0.37 -11.96 7.25
CA GLY A 79 1.55 -11.96 8.11
C GLY A 79 2.64 -10.96 7.70
N CYS A 80 3.87 -11.25 8.08
CA CYS A 80 5.00 -10.34 7.93
C CYS A 80 5.47 -10.26 6.48
N GLN A 81 5.54 -9.05 5.90
CA GLN A 81 6.01 -8.88 4.52
C GLN A 81 7.49 -9.24 4.33
N ILE A 82 8.27 -9.30 5.41
CA ILE A 82 9.71 -9.59 5.37
C ILE A 82 9.98 -11.10 5.47
N CYS A 83 9.55 -11.75 6.56
CA CYS A 83 9.83 -13.17 6.80
C CYS A 83 8.72 -14.11 6.29
N LYS A 84 7.61 -13.55 5.79
CA LYS A 84 6.44 -14.28 5.26
C LYS A 84 5.74 -15.20 6.25
N GLN A 85 6.08 -15.12 7.53
CA GLN A 85 5.43 -15.87 8.60
C GLN A 85 4.16 -15.17 9.06
N ILE A 86 3.11 -15.96 9.33
CA ILE A 86 1.87 -15.48 9.95
C ILE A 86 2.17 -15.16 11.41
N ARG A 87 2.23 -13.87 11.73
CA ARG A 87 2.55 -13.33 13.05
C ARG A 87 1.81 -12.02 13.26
N GLU A 88 1.69 -11.58 14.51
CA GLU A 88 1.30 -10.21 14.80
C GLU A 88 2.28 -9.24 14.14
N CYS A 89 1.74 -8.34 13.31
CA CYS A 89 2.51 -7.37 12.54
C CYS A 89 1.93 -6.00 12.73
N LYS A 90 2.81 -5.00 12.71
CA LYS A 90 2.44 -3.58 12.69
C LYS A 90 2.83 -2.99 11.35
N ILE A 91 2.11 -1.95 10.93
CA ILE A 91 2.50 -1.13 9.79
C ILE A 91 3.46 -0.06 10.30
N TYR A 92 4.67 -0.04 9.74
CA TYR A 92 5.68 0.97 10.00
C TYR A 92 5.65 1.98 8.86
N TRP A 93 4.82 3.01 9.03
CA TRP A 93 4.48 3.98 7.98
C TRP A 93 5.70 4.64 7.33
N GLU A 94 6.71 5.07 8.10
CA GLU A 94 7.95 5.67 7.57
C GLU A 94 8.73 4.76 6.61
N SER A 95 8.56 3.44 6.74
CA SER A 95 9.26 2.44 5.94
C SER A 95 8.33 1.71 4.98
N GLU A 96 7.08 2.15 4.88
CA GLU A 96 6.02 1.59 4.02
C GLU A 96 5.93 0.06 4.09
N VAL A 97 6.07 -0.51 5.30
CA VAL A 97 6.16 -1.96 5.48
C VAL A 97 5.36 -2.45 6.68
N ARG A 98 4.60 -3.53 6.46
CA ARG A 98 3.95 -4.31 7.51
C ARG A 98 4.84 -5.49 7.88
N CYS A 99 5.41 -5.49 9.08
CA CYS A 99 6.27 -6.57 9.53
C CYS A 99 6.11 -6.89 11.01
N CYS A 100 6.60 -8.06 11.41
CA CYS A 100 6.66 -8.42 12.83
C CYS A 100 7.78 -7.63 13.52
N VAL A 101 7.64 -7.48 14.84
CA VAL A 101 8.59 -6.72 15.67
C VAL A 101 10.04 -7.18 15.52
N ILE A 102 10.26 -8.49 15.36
CA ILE A 102 11.58 -9.07 15.17
C ILE A 102 12.24 -8.53 13.88
N CYS A 103 11.52 -8.63 12.75
CA CYS A 103 12.04 -8.14 11.48
C CYS A 103 12.23 -6.62 11.46
N PHE A 104 11.41 -5.87 12.20
CA PHE A 104 11.60 -4.43 12.35
C PHE A 104 12.94 -4.11 13.02
N TYR A 105 13.26 -4.72 14.16
CA TYR A 105 14.53 -4.48 14.85
C TYR A 105 15.74 -4.99 14.06
N GLU A 106 15.65 -6.18 13.48
CA GLU A 106 16.77 -6.79 12.76
C GLU A 106 17.13 -6.07 11.46
N LYS A 107 16.14 -5.61 10.70
CA LYS A 107 16.36 -5.10 9.34
C LYS A 107 16.21 -3.60 9.22
N ILE A 108 15.35 -2.96 10.01
CA ILE A 108 15.07 -1.52 9.85
C ILE A 108 15.91 -0.73 10.85
N VAL A 109 15.89 -1.09 12.14
CA VAL A 109 16.71 -0.41 13.16
C VAL A 109 18.20 -0.64 12.90
N ARG A 110 18.62 -1.88 12.58
CA ARG A 110 20.02 -2.18 12.28
C ARG A 110 20.53 -1.42 11.05
N THR A 111 19.73 -1.29 10.00
CA THR A 111 20.10 -0.50 8.81
C THR A 111 20.18 1.00 9.10
N LYS A 112 19.25 1.56 9.88
CA LYS A 112 19.33 2.97 10.32
C LYS A 112 20.60 3.21 11.16
N MET A 113 20.94 2.31 12.08
CA MET A 113 22.18 2.41 12.88
C MET A 113 23.46 2.28 12.05
N VAL A 114 23.50 1.40 11.05
CA VAL A 114 24.66 1.26 10.14
C VAL A 114 24.82 2.52 9.27
N LYS A 115 23.72 3.08 8.73
CA LYS A 115 23.76 4.32 7.94
C LYS A 115 24.23 5.52 8.77
N THR A 116 23.77 5.68 10.01
CA THR A 116 24.24 6.76 10.90
C THR A 116 25.72 6.63 11.24
N LYS A 117 26.27 5.40 11.27
CA LYS A 117 27.71 5.19 11.46
C LYS A 117 28.52 5.52 10.20
N MET A 118 28.02 5.17 9.01
CA MET A 118 28.69 5.51 7.74
C MET A 118 28.74 7.02 7.50
N VAL A 119 27.66 7.76 7.77
CA VAL A 119 27.63 9.23 7.63
C VAL A 119 28.60 9.94 8.61
N LYS A 120 28.99 9.28 9.72
CA LYS A 120 29.97 9.83 10.68
C LYS A 120 31.43 9.48 10.34
N LEU A 121 31.68 8.67 9.32
CA LEU A 121 33.02 8.23 8.92
C LEU A 121 33.55 8.92 7.65
N ASP A 122 32.75 9.78 7.02
CA ASP A 122 33.15 10.60 5.86
C ASP A 122 33.47 12.05 6.28
N ILE A 123 34.28 12.23 7.34
CA ILE A 123 34.94 13.52 7.69
C ILE A 123 36.43 13.39 7.37
#